data_AF-A0A3D0HM65-F1
#
_entry.id   AF-A0A3D0HM65-F1
#
_cell.length_a   1.000
_cell.length_b   1.000
_cell.length_c   1.000
_cell.angle_alpha   90.00
_cell.angle_beta   90.00
_cell.angle_gamma   90.00
#
_symmetry.space_group_name_H-M   'P 1'
#
loop_
_entity.id
_entity.type
_entity.pdbx_description
1 polymer ?
#
loop_
_entity_poly.entity_id
_entity_poly.type
_entity_poly.pdbx_seq_one_letter_code
_entity_poly.pdbx_strand_id
1 'polypeptide(L)' 'MNTYKKSYRFYITLVLFFAVFSFAGIPSCTYAKALKNATFAYLDVAQGNAELIKIGSRAILIDTGKHSEYDTLQSQLKSL' A
#
# COMPACT_ATOMS: atom_id res chain seq x y z
N MET A 1 -52.76 -8.20 18.08
CA MET A 1 -51.40 -8.48 18.60
C MET A 1 -50.45 -8.74 17.43
N ASN A 2 -49.99 -7.71 16.68
CA ASN A 2 -49.09 -7.96 15.52
C ASN A 2 -48.23 -6.76 15.08
N THR A 3 -48.62 -5.53 15.41
CA THR A 3 -47.89 -4.32 14.98
C THR A 3 -46.58 -4.15 15.73
N TYR A 4 -46.57 -4.34 17.05
CA TYR A 4 -45.38 -4.25 17.90
C TYR A 4 -44.26 -5.23 17.50
N LYS A 5 -44.62 -6.48 17.14
CA LYS A 5 -43.65 -7.47 16.64
C LYS A 5 -43.07 -7.08 15.28
N LYS A 6 -43.86 -6.46 14.39
CA LYS A 6 -43.38 -5.97 13.09
C LYS A 6 -42.41 -4.80 13.25
N SER A 7 -42.74 -3.82 14.10
CA SER A 7 -41.88 -2.66 14.37
C SER A 7 -40.55 -3.10 14.98
N TYR A 8 -40.56 -4.02 15.94
CA TYR A 8 -39.33 -4.54 16.56
C TYR A 8 -38.42 -5.25 15.55
N ARG A 9 -38.99 -6.08 14.68
CA ARG A 9 -38.23 -6.77 13.61
C ARG A 9 -37.60 -5.77 12.65
N PHE A 10 -38.30 -4.69 12.31
CA PHE A 10 -37.76 -3.63 11.46
C PHE A 10 -36.57 -2.92 12.10
N TYR A 11 -36.65 -2.55 13.39
CA TYR A 11 -35.54 -1.93 14.10
C TYR A 11 -34.32 -2.84 14.20
N ILE A 12 -34.51 -4.14 14.45
CA ILE A 12 -33.40 -5.11 14.45
C ILE A 12 -32.73 -5.18 13.08
N THR A 13 -33.51 -5.27 12.00
CA THR A 13 -32.96 -5.32 10.64
C THR A 13 -32.20 -4.05 10.29
N LEU A 14 -32.71 -2.89 10.71
CA LEU A 14 -32.06 -1.59 10.50
C LEU A 14 -30.72 -1.48 11.25
N VAL A 15 -30.68 -1.89 12.52
CA VAL A 15 -29.46 -1.91 13.33
C VAL A 15 -28.43 -2.87 12.74
N LEU A 16 -28.86 -4.06 12.31
CA LEU A 16 -27.98 -5.03 11.63
C LEU A 16 -27.43 -4.47 10.31
N PHE A 17 -28.26 -3.77 9.54
CA PHE A 17 -27.84 -3.11 8.30
C PHE A 17 -26.73 -2.08 8.60
N PHE A 18 -26.94 -1.16 9.52
CA PHE A 18 -25.91 -0.18 9.88
C PHE A 18 -24.67 -0.83 10.48
N ALA A 19 -24.81 -1.88 11.30
CA ALA A 19 -23.67 -2.62 11.83
C ALA A 19 -22.81 -3.22 10.71
N VAL A 20 -23.43 -3.89 9.72
CA VAL A 20 -22.70 -4.48 8.58
C VAL A 20 -22.06 -3.39 7.70
N PHE A 21 -22.78 -2.31 7.41
CA PHE A 21 -22.26 -1.22 6.57
C PHE A 21 -21.20 -0.35 7.26
N SER A 22 -21.16 -0.32 8.59
CA SER A 22 -20.08 0.37 9.33
C SER A 22 -18.72 -0.33 9.17
N PHE A 23 -18.71 -1.62 8.82
CA PHE A 23 -17.49 -2.39 8.53
C PHE A 23 -17.14 -2.46 7.03
N ALA A 24 -17.97 -1.90 6.15
CA ALA A 24 -17.59 -1.67 4.76
C ALA A 24 -16.57 -0.51 4.74
N GLY A 25 -15.35 -0.81 5.19
CA GLY A 25 -14.26 0.13 5.27
C GLY A 25 -14.06 0.79 3.92
N ILE A 26 -14.24 2.11 3.86
CA ILE A 26 -13.82 2.90 2.71
C ILE A 26 -12.35 2.56 2.49
N PRO A 27 -11.97 1.97 1.34
CA PRO A 27 -10.59 1.62 1.09
C PRO A 27 -9.76 2.89 1.27
N SER A 28 -8.86 2.89 2.26
CA SER A 28 -8.19 4.13 2.64
C SER A 28 -7.35 4.60 1.44
N CYS A 29 -7.70 5.75 0.87
CA CYS A 29 -6.99 6.37 -0.25
C CYS A 29 -5.50 6.63 0.03
N THR A 30 -5.09 6.47 1.30
CA THR A 30 -3.71 6.55 1.80
C THR A 30 -2.77 5.60 1.06
N TYR A 31 -3.17 4.33 0.82
CA TYR A 31 -2.33 3.37 0.11
C TYR A 31 -2.19 3.72 -1.38
N ALA A 32 -3.28 4.16 -2.02
CA ALA A 32 -3.26 4.60 -3.42
C ALA A 32 -2.41 5.87 -3.62
N LYS A 33 -2.44 6.82 -2.66
CA LYS A 33 -1.56 8.00 -2.69
C LYS A 33 -0.10 7.66 -2.47
N ALA A 34 0.20 6.68 -1.62
CA ALA A 34 1.58 6.25 -1.37
C ALA A 34 2.21 5.69 -2.65
N LEU A 35 1.49 4.85 -3.40
CA LEU A 35 2.00 4.29 -4.65
C LEU A 35 2.15 5.34 -5.76
N LYS A 36 1.28 6.36 -5.80
CA LYS A 36 1.40 7.47 -6.77
C LYS A 36 2.72 8.26 -6.62
N ASN A 37 3.27 8.32 -5.42
CA ASN A 37 4.54 9.00 -5.13
C ASN A 37 5.72 8.01 -5.09
N ALA A 38 5.55 6.79 -5.60
CA ALA A 38 6.63 5.83 -5.67
C ALA A 38 7.57 6.17 -6.83
N THR A 39 8.88 6.14 -6.57
CA THR A 39 9.94 6.20 -7.59
C THR A 39 10.51 4.80 -7.76
N PHE A 40 10.57 4.35 -9.02
CA PHE A 40 11.17 3.09 -9.40
C PHE A 40 12.38 3.40 -10.30
N ALA A 41 13.55 2.89 -9.94
CA ALA A 41 14.77 3.07 -10.74
C ALA A 41 15.49 1.73 -10.90
N TYR A 42 15.98 1.50 -12.11
CA TYR A 42 16.88 0.39 -12.42
C TYR A 42 18.31 0.91 -12.40
N LEU A 43 19.15 0.24 -11.62
CA LEU A 43 20.53 0.59 -11.35
C LEU A 43 21.41 -0.50 -11.96
N ASP A 44 22.37 -0.12 -12.79
CA ASP A 44 23.25 -1.08 -13.46
C ASP A 44 24.28 -1.62 -12.47
N VAL A 45 24.26 -2.94 -12.25
CA VAL A 45 25.18 -3.64 -11.34
C VAL A 45 25.82 -4.86 -12.00
N ALA A 46 26.25 -4.77 -13.27
CA ALA A 46 27.13 -5.69 -14.01
C ALA A 46 26.73 -7.18 -14.15
N GLN A 47 26.15 -7.81 -13.13
CA GLN A 47 25.52 -9.13 -13.13
C GLN A 47 24.01 -9.08 -13.40
N GLY A 48 23.44 -7.89 -13.55
CA GLY A 48 22.01 -7.66 -13.68
C GLY A 48 21.66 -6.21 -13.32
N ASN A 49 20.38 -5.94 -13.10
CA ASN A 49 19.90 -4.65 -12.63
C ASN A 49 19.52 -4.74 -11.15
N ALA A 50 19.99 -3.79 -10.34
CA ALA A 50 19.46 -3.53 -9.01
C ALA A 50 18.20 -2.66 -9.16
N GLU A 51 17.18 -2.94 -8.37
CA GLU A 51 15.92 -2.20 -8.41
C GLU A 51 15.75 -1.38 -7.14
N LEU A 52 15.59 -0.07 -7.30
CA LEU A 52 15.24 0.84 -6.23
C LEU A 52 13.73 1.11 -6.26
N ILE A 53 13.06 0.82 -5.15
CA ILE A 53 11.67 1.18 -4.90
C ILE A 53 11.64 2.19 -3.75
N LYS A 54 11.36 3.46 -4.04
CA LYS A 54 11.26 4.53 -3.05
C LYS A 54 9.81 4.97 -2.91
N ILE A 55 9.25 4.87 -1.70
CA ILE A 55 7.88 5.28 -1.39
C ILE A 55 7.94 6.26 -0.22
N GLY A 56 7.81 7.56 -0.52
CA GLY A 56 7.97 8.62 0.49
C GLY A 56 9.37 8.59 1.11
N SER A 57 9.46 8.38 2.44
CA SER A 57 10.72 8.28 3.18
C SER A 57 11.32 6.89 3.24
N ARG A 58 10.62 5.86 2.74
CA ARG A 58 11.10 4.47 2.73
C ARG A 58 11.71 4.15 1.38
N ALA A 59 12.84 3.46 1.38
CA ALA A 59 13.48 2.94 0.19
C ALA A 59 13.81 1.45 0.39
N ILE A 60 13.53 0.66 -0.64
CA ILE A 60 13.90 -0.75 -0.73
C ILE A 60 14.81 -0.90 -1.93
N LEU A 61 15.97 -1.52 -1.72
CA LEU A 61 16.90 -1.88 -2.77
C LEU A 61 16.86 -3.39 -2.92
N ILE A 62 16.54 -3.86 -4.12
CA ILE A 62 16.46 -5.27 -4.47
C ILE A 62 17.62 -5.58 -5.40
N ASP A 63 18.41 -6.58 -5.00
CA ASP A 63 19.70 -6.90 -5.61
C ASP A 63 20.73 -5.75 -5.45
N THR A 64 21.99 -6.13 -5.35
CA THR A 64 23.12 -5.19 -5.30
C THR A 64 24.28 -5.63 -6.19
N GLY A 65 24.11 -6.75 -6.91
CA GLY A 65 25.19 -7.40 -7.62
C GLY A 65 26.32 -7.82 -6.66
N LYS A 66 27.54 -7.82 -7.19
CA LYS A 66 28.75 -8.13 -6.41
C LYS A 66 29.19 -6.93 -5.59
N HIS A 67 29.93 -7.22 -4.53
CA HIS A 67 30.57 -6.19 -3.70
C HIS A 67 31.45 -5.22 -4.50
N SER A 68 32.06 -5.67 -5.61
CA SER A 68 32.86 -4.82 -6.51
C SER A 68 32.07 -3.66 -7.13
N GLU A 69 30.75 -3.78 -7.24
CA GLU A 69 29.89 -2.79 -7.89
C GLU A 69 29.30 -1.77 -6.92
N TYR A 70 29.60 -1.89 -5.61
CA TYR A 70 28.94 -1.09 -4.57
C TYR A 70 29.25 0.40 -4.69
N ASP A 71 30.46 0.76 -5.09
CA ASP A 71 30.84 2.18 -5.26
C ASP A 71 30.06 2.80 -6.43
N THR A 72 29.92 2.08 -7.54
CA THR A 72 29.12 2.48 -8.70
C THR A 72 27.65 2.61 -8.32
N LEU A 73 27.09 1.61 -7.63
CA LEU A 73 25.71 1.60 -7.16
C LEU A 73 25.43 2.76 -6.21
N GLN A 74 26.36 3.04 -5.27
CA GLN A 74 26.23 4.15 -4.35
C GLN A 74 26.26 5.51 -5.07
N SER A 75 27.11 5.65 -6.09
CA SER A 75 27.15 6.87 -6.92
C SER A 75 25.81 7.10 -7.63
N GLN A 76 25.22 6.04 -8.23
CA GLN A 76 23.92 6.13 -8.89
C GLN A 76 22.80 6.48 -7.89
N LEU A 77 22.79 5.86 -6.70
CA LEU A 77 21.80 6.15 -5.65
C LEU A 77 21.87 7.60 -5.15
N LYS A 78 23.05 8.23 -5.11
CA LYS A 78 23.22 9.64 -4.70
C LYS A 78 22.68 10.62 -5.74
N SER A 79 22.49 10.19 -6.99
CA SER A 79 21.97 11.01 -8.08
C SER A 79 20.44 11.01 -8.21
N LEU A 80 19.75 10.21 -7.39
CA LEU A 80 18.29 9.99 -7.36
C LEU A 80 17.61 10.62 -6.13
#